data_AF-A0A0H3GK82-F1
#
_entry.id   AF-A0A0H3GK82-F1
#
_cell.length_a   1.000
_cell.length_b   1.000
_cell.length_c   1.000
_cell.angle_alpha   90.00
_cell.angle_beta   90.00
_cell.angle_gamma   90.00
#
_symmetry.space_group_name_H-M   'P 1'
#
loop_
_entity.id
_entity.type
_entity.pdbx_description
1 polymer ?
#
loop_
_entity_poly.entity_id
_entity_poly.type
_entity_poly.pdbx_seq_one_letter_code
_entity_poly.pdbx_strand_id
1 'polypeptide(L)' 'MHIKNTIPAEFVFNSALMKNIENTLIKQHRTVNNERMITEIQHRLQTESNEILSDLYLQALDMLYSKPHH' A
#
# COMPACT_ATOMS: atom_id res chain seq x y z
N MET A 1 -6.43 0.29 -14.87
CA MET A 1 -6.30 1.63 -14.30
C MET A 1 -4.99 2.23 -14.77
N HIS A 2 -4.96 3.47 -15.27
CA HIS A 2 -3.71 4.07 -15.75
C HIS A 2 -3.06 4.85 -14.60
N ILE A 3 -2.09 4.22 -13.94
CA ILE A 3 -1.30 4.83 -12.87
C ILE A 3 -0.20 5.65 -13.54
N LYS A 4 -0.18 6.97 -13.34
CA LYS A 4 0.79 7.85 -14.02
C LYS A 4 2.16 7.81 -13.34
N ASN A 5 2.15 7.72 -12.01
CA ASN A 5 3.34 7.70 -11.19
C ASN A 5 3.53 6.31 -10.60
N THR A 6 4.35 5.49 -11.27
CA THR A 6 4.69 4.15 -10.79
C THR A 6 6.17 4.08 -10.43
N ILE A 7 6.49 3.27 -9.43
CA ILE A 7 7.85 2.82 -9.18
C ILE A 7 7.97 1.34 -9.54
N PRO A 8 9.16 0.81 -9.79
CA PRO A 8 9.30 -0.63 -10.04
C PRO A 8 8.77 -1.47 -8.88
N ALA A 9 8.07 -2.56 -9.20
CA ALA A 9 7.33 -3.38 -8.24
C ALA A 9 8.21 -3.91 -7.10
N GLU A 10 9.47 -4.25 -7.40
CA GLU A 10 10.48 -4.69 -6.46
C GLU A 10 10.80 -3.67 -5.35
N PHE A 11 10.56 -2.38 -5.61
CA PHE A 11 10.78 -1.31 -4.64
C PHE A 11 9.53 -0.96 -3.82
N VAL A 12 8.33 -1.32 -4.27
CA VAL A 12 7.07 -0.93 -3.62
C VAL A 12 7.03 -1.42 -2.17
N PHE A 13 7.22 -2.72 -1.92
CA PHE A 13 7.21 -3.27 -0.55
C PHE A 13 8.35 -2.76 0.33
N ASN A 14 9.45 -2.30 -0.28
CA ASN A 14 10.59 -1.73 0.44
C ASN A 14 10.49 -0.22 0.65
N SER A 15 9.47 0.42 0.07
CA SER A 15 9.29 1.86 0.10
C SER A 15 9.00 2.37 1.52
N ALA A 16 9.37 3.62 1.77
CA ALA A 16 9.04 4.29 3.02
C ALA A 16 7.52 4.37 3.24
N LEU A 17 6.74 4.48 2.15
CA LEU A 17 5.28 4.47 2.20
C LEU A 17 4.74 3.18 2.83
N MET A 18 5.17 2.03 2.31
CA MET A 18 4.74 0.72 2.80
C MET A 18 5.22 0.46 4.23
N LYS A 19 6.49 0.76 4.53
CA LYS A 19 7.03 0.63 5.89
C LYS A 19 6.28 1.51 6.90
N ASN A 20 5.87 2.71 6.50
CA ASN A 20 5.09 3.60 7.36
C ASN A 20 3.70 3.02 7.64
N ILE A 21 3.04 2.44 6.65
CA ILE A 21 1.75 1.76 6.81
C ILE A 21 1.89 0.55 7.74
N GLU A 22 2.89 -0.30 7.50
CA GLU A 22 3.18 -1.45 8.37
C GLU A 22 3.43 -1.00 9.81
N ASN A 23 4.24 0.04 10.02
CA ASN A 23 4.50 0.59 11.35
C ASN A 23 3.24 1.15 12.03
N THR A 24 2.34 1.81 11.28
CA THR A 24 1.04 2.25 11.81
C THR A 24 0.22 1.05 12.27
N LEU A 25 0.13 0.00 11.44
CA LEU A 25 -0.62 -1.21 11.74
C LEU A 25 -0.04 -1.99 12.92
N ILE A 26 1.28 -2.11 13.03
CA ILE A 26 1.95 -2.74 14.19
C ILE A 26 1.59 -2.00 15.47
N LYS A 27 1.63 -0.65 15.45
CA LYS A 27 1.27 0.16 16.63
C LYS A 27 -0.19 -0.02 17.05
N GLN A 28 -1.09 -0.23 16.11
CA GLN A 28 -2.54 -0.38 16.37
C GLN A 28 -2.96 -1.80 16.72
N HIS A 29 -2.40 -2.81 16.05
CA HIS A 29 -2.90 -4.18 16.05
C HIS A 29 -1.86 -5.24 16.45
N ARG A 30 -0.60 -4.85 16.69
CA ARG A 30 0.56 -5.72 17.00
C ARG A 30 0.97 -6.70 15.89
N THR A 31 0.10 -6.98 14.92
CA THR A 31 0.40 -7.82 13.76
C THR A 31 -0.01 -7.13 12.47
N VAL A 32 0.67 -7.49 11.39
CA VAL A 32 0.38 -7.01 10.03
C VAL A 32 0.18 -8.23 9.14
N ASN A 33 -0.87 -8.20 8.34
CA ASN A 33 -1.12 -9.16 7.27
C ASN A 33 -1.61 -8.40 6.02
N ASN A 34 -1.62 -9.07 4.88
CA ASN A 34 -1.99 -8.43 3.61
C ASN A 34 -3.41 -7.83 3.64
N GLU A 35 -4.38 -8.49 4.28
CA GLU A 35 -5.75 -7.98 4.39
C GLU A 35 -5.80 -6.63 5.13
N ARG A 36 -5.11 -6.53 6.28
CA ARG A 36 -5.03 -5.27 7.03
C ARG A 36 -4.30 -4.19 6.24
N MET A 37 -3.24 -4.56 5.53
CA MET A 37 -2.52 -3.61 4.65
C MET A 37 -3.43 -3.10 3.54
N ILE A 38 -4.20 -3.98 2.90
CA ILE A 38 -5.18 -3.62 1.87
C ILE A 38 -6.21 -2.65 2.45
N THR A 39 -6.83 -2.99 3.58
CA THR A 39 -7.85 -2.13 4.21
C THR A 39 -7.29 -0.75 4.58
N GLU A 40 -6.09 -0.70 5.16
CA GLU A 40 -5.45 0.58 5.53
C GLU A 40 -5.08 1.42 4.32
N ILE A 41 -4.56 0.81 3.24
CA ILE A 41 -4.25 1.52 2.00
C ILE A 41 -5.54 2.06 1.36
N GLN A 42 -6.62 1.26 1.33
CA GLN A 42 -7.92 1.70 0.82
C GLN A 42 -8.46 2.88 1.63
N HIS A 43 -8.35 2.84 2.96
CA HIS A 43 -8.79 3.93 3.82
C HIS A 43 -8.01 5.22 3.56
N ARG A 44 -6.67 5.14 3.43
CA ARG A 44 -5.83 6.31 3.09
C ARG A 44 -6.18 6.85 1.71
N LEU A 45 -6.34 5.99 0.72
CA LEU A 45 -6.67 6.37 -0.65
C LEU A 45 -8.00 7.14 -0.74
N GLN A 46 -8.99 6.82 0.09
CA GLN A 46 -10.27 7.55 0.13
C GLN A 46 -10.12 9.04 0.53
N THR A 47 -9.04 9.39 1.22
CA THR A 47 -8.78 10.75 1.72
C THR A 47 -7.53 11.39 1.12
N GLU A 48 -6.79 10.64 0.30
CA GLU A 48 -5.56 11.12 -0.32
C GLU A 48 -5.89 12.01 -1.52
N SER A 49 -5.35 13.24 -1.49
CA SER A 49 -5.53 14.24 -2.54
C SER A 49 -4.28 14.40 -3.41
N ASN A 50 -3.13 13.92 -2.93
CA ASN A 50 -1.89 13.96 -3.68
C ASN A 50 -1.89 12.85 -4.74
N GLU A 51 -1.92 13.26 -6.02
CA GLU A 51 -1.97 12.30 -7.15
C GLU A 51 -0.82 11.28 -7.13
N ILE A 52 0.38 11.68 -6.70
CA ILE A 52 1.54 10.78 -6.63
C ILE A 52 1.32 9.74 -5.54
N LEU A 53 0.85 10.14 -4.36
CA LEU A 53 0.59 9.20 -3.27
C LEU A 53 -0.57 8.27 -3.60
N SER A 54 -1.64 8.80 -4.18
CA SER A 54 -2.76 7.99 -4.67
C SER A 54 -2.28 6.94 -5.66
N ASP A 55 -1.53 7.34 -6.68
CA ASP A 55 -0.95 6.41 -7.67
C ASP A 55 -0.09 5.32 -7.01
N LEU A 56 0.74 5.68 -6.04
CA LEU A 56 1.56 4.71 -5.29
C LEU A 56 0.72 3.77 -4.42
N TYR A 57 -0.34 4.25 -3.76
CA TYR A 57 -1.27 3.42 -3.01
C TYR A 57 -1.99 2.42 -3.93
N LEU A 58 -2.42 2.89 -5.10
CA LEU A 58 -3.10 2.06 -6.10
C LEU A 58 -2.17 0.97 -6.65
N GLN A 59 -0.90 1.31 -6.88
CA GLN A 59 0.12 0.34 -7.26
C GLN A 59 0.39 -0.68 -6.15
N ALA A 60 0.46 -0.24 -4.89
CA ALA A 60 0.64 -1.13 -3.75
C ALA A 60 -0.53 -2.10 -3.59
N LEU A 61 -1.77 -1.63 -3.80
CA LEU A 61 -2.96 -2.48 -3.82
C LEU A 61 -2.87 -3.54 -4.92
N ASP A 62 -2.54 -3.14 -6.15
CA ASP A 62 -2.40 -4.07 -7.28
C ASP A 62 -1.39 -5.18 -6.96
N MET A 63 -0.28 -4.84 -6.32
CA MET A 63 0.73 -5.80 -5.87
C MET A 63 0.28 -6.71 -4.72
N LEU A 64 -0.47 -6.17 -3.75
CA LEU A 64 -1.02 -6.94 -2.63
C LEU A 64 -2.08 -7.93 -3.10
N TYR A 65 -2.88 -7.57 -4.12
CA TYR A 65 -3.83 -8.48 -4.76
C TYR A 65 -3.16 -9.48 -5.69
N SER A 66 -2.07 -9.09 -6.36
CA SER A 66 -1.36 -9.95 -7.30
C SER A 66 -0.52 -11.04 -6.64
N LYS A 67 -0.18 -10.93 -5.35
CA LYS A 67 0.49 -12.01 -4.62
C LYS A 67 -0.52 -13.11 -4.28
N PRO A 68 -0.51 -14.28 -4.95
CA PRO A 68 -1.30 -15.41 -4.48
C PRO A 68 -0.81 -15.77 -3.08
N HIS A 69 -1.76 -16.03 -2.18
CA HIS A 69 -1.48 -16.70 -0.91
C HIS A 69 -0.62 -17.94 -1.17
N HIS A 70 0.67 -17.87 -0.86
CA HIS A 70 1.55 -19.03 -0.76
C HIS A 70 2.01 -19.14 0.69
#